data_AF-A0A7W1RTT2-F1
#
_entry.id   AF-A0A7W1RTT2-F1
#
_cell.length_a   1.000
_cell.length_b   1.000
_cell.length_c   1.000
_cell.angle_alpha   90.00
_cell.angle_beta   90.00
_cell.angle_gamma   90.00
#
_symmetry.space_group_name_H-M   'P 1'
#
loop_
_entity.id
_entity.type
_entity.pdbx_description
1 polymer ?
#
loop_
_entity_poly.entity_id
_entity_poly.type
_entity_poly.pdbx_seq_one_letter_code
_entity_poly.pdbx_strand_id
1 'polypeptide(L)' 'IDDLGSLNGSYVNRRRIESHMLQHGDELQIGKYKLTFLER' A
#
# COMPACT_ATOMS: atom_id res chain seq x y z
N ILE A 1 -6.37 -1.00 4.04
CA ILE A 1 -5.60 0.26 4.11
C ILE A 1 -6.30 1.27 3.23
N ASP A 2 -6.43 2.50 3.73
CA ASP A 2 -7.06 3.60 3.02
C ASP A 2 -6.07 4.75 2.87
N ASP A 3 -6.05 5.37 1.69
CA ASP A 3 -5.22 6.53 1.39
C ASP A 3 -5.97 7.82 1.75
N LEU A 4 -5.47 8.56 2.74
CA LEU A 4 -6.13 9.76 3.29
C LEU A 4 -5.67 11.06 2.60
N GLY A 5 -5.37 11.00 1.30
CA GLY A 5 -4.89 12.15 0.52
C GLY A 5 -3.38 12.33 0.58
N SER A 6 -2.62 11.24 0.48
CA SER A 6 -1.17 11.34 0.37
C SER A 6 -0.75 12.07 -0.92
N LEU A 7 0.30 12.89 -0.84
CA LEU A 7 0.74 13.80 -1.92
C LEU A 7 0.97 13.08 -3.26
N ASN A 8 1.50 11.85 -3.23
CA ASN A 8 1.84 11.06 -4.41
C ASN A 8 0.96 9.80 -4.57
N GLY A 9 -0.04 9.62 -3.69
CA GLY A 9 -0.82 8.39 -3.56
C GLY A 9 -0.12 7.26 -2.80
N SER A 10 -0.93 6.32 -2.32
CA SER A 10 -0.49 5.04 -1.76
C SER A 10 -0.58 3.95 -2.83
N TYR A 11 0.34 2.97 -2.78
CA TYR A 11 0.41 1.89 -3.78
C TYR A 11 0.46 0.53 -3.11
N VAL A 12 -0.17 -0.45 -3.74
CA VAL A 12 -0.06 -1.87 -3.43
C VAL A 12 0.32 -2.62 -4.70
N ASN A 13 1.38 -3.43 -4.66
CA ASN A 13 1.86 -4.22 -5.81
C ASN A 13 2.05 -3.37 -7.09
N ARG A 14 2.64 -2.18 -6.92
CA ARG A 14 2.87 -1.16 -7.98
C ARG A 14 1.60 -0.54 -8.58
N ARG A 15 0.43 -0.74 -7.97
CA ARG A 15 -0.84 -0.12 -8.37
C ARG A 15 -1.27 0.94 -7.36
N ARG A 16 -1.63 2.13 -7.82
CA ARG A 16 -2.19 3.19 -6.96
C ARG A 16 -3.55 2.76 -6.41
N ILE A 17 -3.79 2.99 -5.13
CA ILE A 17 -5.03 2.63 -4.44
C ILE A 17 -5.59 3.83 -3.68
N GLU A 18 -6.91 3.87 -3.54
CA GLU A 18 -7.61 4.73 -2.57
C GLU A 18 -8.03 3.91 -1.34
N SER A 19 -8.47 2.68 -1.57
CA SER A 19 -8.69 1.66 -0.54
C SER A 19 -8.27 0.30 -1.08
N HIS A 20 -7.68 -0.54 -0.21
CA HIS A 20 -7.30 -1.91 -0.55
C HIS A 20 -7.34 -2.81 0.68
N MET A 21 -7.92 -4.00 0.54
CA MET A 21 -7.84 -5.06 1.55
C MET A 21 -6.51 -5.78 1.40
N LEU A 22 -5.66 -5.69 2.42
CA LEU A 22 -4.33 -6.29 2.37
C LEU A 22 -4.41 -7.81 2.38
N GLN A 23 -3.56 -8.42 1.57
CA GLN A 23 -3.36 -9.86 1.52
C GLN A 23 -1.91 -10.17 1.91
N HIS A 24 -1.70 -11.33 2.55
CA HIS A 24 -0.36 -11.80 2.88
C HIS A 24 0.57 -11.71 1.66
N GLY A 25 1.72 -11.06 1.84
CA GLY A 25 2.74 -10.85 0.82
C GLY A 25 2.58 -9.56 0.01
N ASP A 26 1.52 -8.77 0.21
CA ASP A 26 1.36 -7.49 -0.50
C ASP A 26 2.54 -6.53 -0.24
N GLU A 27 3.11 -5.98 -1.31
CA GLU A 27 4.10 -4.89 -1.22
C GLU A 27 3.37 -3.55 -1.23
N LEU A 28 3.39 -2.86 -0.09
CA LEU A 28 2.94 -1.49 0.03
C LEU A 28 4.07 -0.52 -0.29
N GLN A 29 3.75 0.55 -1.01
CA GLN A 29 4.63 1.67 -1.21
C GLN A 29 3.94 2.98 -0.79
N ILE A 30 4.60 3.71 0.11
CA ILE A 30 4.16 5.02 0.61
C ILE A 30 5.34 5.97 0.47
N GLY A 31 5.24 6.92 -0.47
CA GLY A 31 6.36 7.77 -0.85
C GLY A 31 7.56 6.93 -1.31
N LYS A 32 8.71 7.08 -0.63
CA LYS A 32 9.96 6.35 -0.91
C LYS A 32 10.09 5.02 -0.16
N TYR A 33 9.16 4.72 0.76
CA TYR A 33 9.24 3.56 1.63
C TYR A 33 8.47 2.39 1.03
N LYS A 34 9.03 1.19 1.19
CA LYS A 34 8.41 -0.08 0.80
C LYS A 34 8.28 -0.98 2.03
N LEU A 35 7.12 -1.61 2.15
CA LEU A 35 6.74 -2.46 3.27
C LEU A 35 6.10 -3.73 2.69
N THR A 36 6.37 -4.89 3.29
CA THR A 36 5.68 -6.13 2.95
C THR A 36 4.70 -6.48 4.06
N PHE A 37 3.44 -6.71 3.72
CA PHE A 37 2.44 -7.16 4.67
C PHE A 37 2.59 -8.66 4.91
N LEU A 38 2.69 -9.06 6.17
CA LEU A 38 2.80 -10.45 6.59
C LEU A 38 1.64 -10.77 7.54
N GLU A 39 0.69 -11.56 7.06
CA GLU A 39 -0.37 -12.15 7.88
C GLU A 39 0.11 -13.45 8.51
N ARG A 40 -0.33 -13.75 9.74
CA ARG A 40 0.07 -14.95 10.50
C ARG A 40 -0.93 -16.09 10.34
#